data_AF-B6XFC6-F1
#
_entry.id   AF-B6XFC6-F1
#
_cell.length_a   1.000
_cell.length_b   1.000
_cell.length_c   1.000
_cell.angle_alpha   90.00
_cell.angle_beta   90.00
_cell.angle_gamma   90.00
#
_symmetry.space_group_name_H-M   'P 1'
#
loop_
_entity.id
_entity.type
_entity.pdbx_description
1 polymer ?
#
loop_
_entity_poly.entity_id
_entity_poly.type
_entity_poly.pdbx_seq_one_letter_code
_entity_poly.pdbx_strand_id
1 'polypeptide(L)'
;MNVESIEMEVLSRNMKKDLFYCFDWNIFDVHYTVVDVDNKKIYALSSDYEWQLTYWHEDMDLKLDERLHAGIQYWENYSDSYRKILSKLNFKNKK
;
A
#
# COMPACT_ATOMS: atom_id res chain seq x y z
N MET A 1 9.54 11.46 3.45
CA MET A 1 8.87 11.49 2.14
C MET A 1 7.62 12.30 2.31
N ASN A 2 7.29 13.25 1.42
CA ASN A 2 5.96 13.83 1.42
C ASN A 2 5.05 12.90 0.61
N VAL A 3 4.31 12.03 1.31
CA VAL A 3 3.39 11.08 0.67
C VAL A 3 2.11 11.76 0.18
N GLU A 4 1.79 12.94 0.76
CA GLU A 4 0.71 13.84 0.37
C GLU A 4 1.20 14.83 -0.69
N SER A 5 1.61 14.33 -1.85
CA SER A 5 2.12 15.16 -2.95
C SER A 5 1.40 14.82 -4.24
N ILE A 6 1.12 15.86 -5.04
CA ILE A 6 0.47 15.69 -6.34
C ILE A 6 1.34 14.87 -7.29
N GLU A 7 2.66 14.96 -7.15
CA GLU A 7 3.62 14.14 -7.89
C GLU A 7 3.46 12.66 -7.53
N MET A 8 3.27 12.32 -6.25
CA MET A 8 3.04 10.93 -5.82
C MET A 8 1.72 10.38 -6.36
N GLU A 9 0.66 11.19 -6.39
CA GLU A 9 -0.61 10.81 -7.01
C GLU A 9 -0.45 10.55 -8.51
N VAL A 10 0.29 11.42 -9.22
CA VAL A 10 0.59 11.25 -10.64
C VAL A 10 1.40 9.98 -10.89
N LEU A 11 2.44 9.73 -10.09
CA LEU A 11 3.27 8.53 -10.20
C LEU A 11 2.45 7.26 -9.94
N SER A 12 1.54 7.27 -8.96
CA SER A 12 0.65 6.15 -8.65
C SER A 12 -0.26 5.82 -9.84
N ARG A 13 -0.86 6.85 -10.46
CA ARG A 13 -1.68 6.70 -11.66
C ARG A 13 -0.87 6.18 -12.86
N ASN A 14 0.38 6.63 -13.01
CA ASN A 14 1.24 6.17 -14.10
C ASN A 14 1.64 4.70 -13.90
N MET A 15 2.00 4.29 -12.68
CA MET A 15 2.26 2.88 -12.36
C MET A 15 1.08 1.98 -12.74
N LYS A 16 -0.15 2.37 -12.39
CA LYS A 16 -1.36 1.64 -12.76
C LYS A 16 -1.55 1.55 -14.28
N LYS A 17 -1.22 2.61 -15.02
CA LYS A 17 -1.26 2.62 -16.50
C LYS A 17 -0.18 1.72 -17.11
N ASP A 18 1.05 1.78 -16.59
CA ASP A 18 2.18 1.00 -17.11
C ASP A 18 1.97 -0.50 -16.92
N LEU A 19 1.30 -0.88 -15.82
CA LEU A 19 0.94 -2.26 -15.51
C LEU A 19 -0.47 -2.64 -16.00
N PHE A 20 -1.13 -1.79 -16.81
CA PHE A 20 -2.57 -1.89 -17.05
C PHE A 20 -3.01 -3.27 -17.55
N TYR A 21 -2.21 -3.89 -18.43
CA TYR A 21 -2.50 -5.19 -19.03
C TYR A 21 -2.00 -6.39 -18.20
N CYS A 22 -1.32 -6.15 -17.07
CA CYS A 22 -0.76 -7.20 -16.23
C CYS A 22 -1.75 -7.70 -15.17
N PHE A 23 -2.71 -6.88 -14.76
CA PHE A 23 -3.58 -7.15 -13.61
C PHE A 23 -5.03 -6.74 -13.88
N ASP A 24 -5.98 -7.49 -13.30
CA ASP A 24 -7.36 -7.03 -13.15
C ASP A 24 -7.44 -6.09 -11.95
N TRP A 25 -7.51 -4.80 -12.23
CA TRP A 25 -7.52 -3.74 -11.22
C TRP A 25 -8.78 -3.67 -10.35
N ASN A 26 -9.80 -4.50 -10.61
CA ASN A 26 -10.93 -4.67 -9.70
C ASN A 26 -10.63 -5.69 -8.59
N ILE A 27 -9.58 -6.50 -8.78
CA ILE A 27 -9.21 -7.61 -7.89
C ILE A 27 -7.84 -7.36 -7.25
N PHE A 28 -6.93 -6.73 -7.97
CA PHE A 28 -5.54 -6.56 -7.56
C PHE A 28 -5.15 -5.08 -7.45
N ASP A 29 -4.38 -4.80 -6.40
CA ASP A 29 -3.55 -3.60 -6.28
C ASP A 29 -2.10 -4.01 -6.08
N VAL A 30 -1.19 -3.20 -6.62
CA VAL A 30 0.25 -3.44 -6.60
C VAL A 30 0.90 -2.37 -5.74
N HIS A 31 1.64 -2.81 -4.73
CA HIS A 31 2.42 -1.95 -3.86
C HIS A 31 3.89 -2.33 -3.94
N TYR A 32 4.72 -1.38 -4.35
CA TYR A 32 6.16 -1.54 -4.43
C TYR A 32 6.84 -0.76 -3.31
N THR A 33 7.79 -1.38 -2.62
CA THR A 33 8.54 -0.73 -1.55
C THR A 33 9.98 -1.21 -1.54
N VAL A 34 10.91 -0.26 -1.49
CA VAL A 34 12.34 -0.50 -1.29
C VAL A 34 12.75 0.15 0.02
N VAL A 35 13.33 -0.65 0.91
CA VAL A 35 13.88 -0.18 2.18
C VAL A 35 15.39 -0.11 2.05
N ASP A 36 15.91 1.11 1.97
CA ASP A 36 17.34 1.40 1.98
C ASP A 36 17.78 1.66 3.43
N VAL A 37 18.31 0.61 4.06
CA VAL A 37 18.75 0.63 5.46
C VAL A 37 20.01 1.47 5.68
N ASP A 38 20.92 1.50 4.70
CA ASP A 38 22.17 2.25 4.81
C ASP A 38 21.91 3.76 4.82
N ASN A 39 21.04 4.22 3.93
CA ASN A 39 20.68 5.63 3.83
C ASN A 39 19.45 6.02 4.66
N LYS A 40 18.83 5.06 5.37
CA LYS A 40 17.59 5.26 6.14
C LYS A 40 16.46 5.87 5.31
N LYS A 41 16.27 5.35 4.10
CA LYS A 41 15.25 5.81 3.14
C LYS A 41 14.30 4.68 2.82
N ILE A 42 13.03 5.04 2.66
CA ILE A 42 12.01 4.16 2.09
C ILE A 42 11.58 4.78 0.77
N TYR A 43 11.54 3.98 -0.28
CA TYR A 43 10.93 4.34 -1.56
C TYR A 43 9.67 3.51 -1.70
N ALA A 44 8.52 4.14 -1.78
CA ALA A 44 7.23 3.45 -1.89
C ALA A 44 6.44 4.01 -3.06
N LEU A 45 5.75 3.12 -3.77
CA LEU A 45 4.82 3.47 -4.82
C LEU A 45 3.68 2.46 -4.84
N SER A 46 2.45 2.97 -4.90
CA SER A 46 1.23 2.17 -4.95
C SER A 46 0.49 2.41 -6.26
N SER A 47 -0.20 1.40 -6.79
CA SER A 47 -1.20 1.59 -7.85
C SER A 47 -2.46 2.31 -7.35
N ASP A 48 -2.66 2.35 -6.03
CA ASP A 48 -3.73 3.07 -5.33
C ASP A 48 -3.13 4.11 -4.38
N TYR A 49 -3.30 5.38 -4.73
CA TYR A 49 -2.80 6.52 -3.96
C TYR A 49 -3.53 6.68 -2.63
N GLU A 50 -4.84 6.42 -2.56
CA GLU A 50 -5.62 6.52 -1.32
C GLU A 50 -5.18 5.43 -0.32
N TRP A 51 -4.91 4.23 -0.83
CA TRP A 51 -4.31 3.18 -0.03
C TRP A 51 -2.91 3.58 0.48
N GLN A 52 -2.08 4.21 -0.36
CA GLN A 52 -0.77 4.70 0.06
C GLN A 52 -0.91 5.70 1.21
N LEU A 53 -1.78 6.71 1.08
CA LEU A 53 -2.04 7.67 2.17
C LEU A 53 -2.49 6.95 3.45
N THR A 54 -3.46 6.04 3.34
CA THR A 54 -3.95 5.26 4.49
C THR A 54 -2.84 4.46 5.16
N TYR A 55 -1.98 3.83 4.37
CA TYR A 55 -0.85 3.02 4.85
C TYR A 55 0.11 3.85 5.71
N TRP A 56 0.47 5.05 5.25
CA TRP A 56 1.38 5.93 5.96
C TRP A 56 0.73 6.67 7.13
N HIS A 57 -0.55 7.04 7.04
CA HIS A 57 -1.25 7.73 8.15
C HIS A 57 -1.58 6.83 9.34
N GLU A 58 -1.73 5.53 9.10
CA GLU A 58 -2.04 4.56 10.16
C GLU A 58 -0.78 3.82 10.63
N ASP A 59 0.42 4.37 10.35
CA ASP A 59 1.73 3.84 10.75
C ASP A 59 1.95 2.36 10.39
N MET A 60 1.38 1.89 9.27
CA MET A 60 1.49 0.48 8.86
C MET A 60 2.92 0.12 8.41
N ASP A 61 3.72 1.09 8.03
CA ASP A 61 5.16 0.92 7.77
C ASP A 61 5.94 0.43 9.00
N LEU A 62 5.50 0.77 10.21
CA LEU A 62 6.09 0.26 11.46
C LEU A 62 5.82 -1.23 11.68
N LYS A 63 4.90 -1.81 10.92
CA LYS A 63 4.51 -3.24 10.93
C LYS A 63 4.89 -3.95 9.64
N LEU A 64 5.88 -3.41 8.93
CA LEU A 64 6.37 -3.99 7.69
C LEU A 64 7.00 -5.38 7.90
N ASP A 65 7.54 -5.65 9.10
CA ASP A 65 8.07 -6.96 9.49
C ASP A 65 7.02 -8.08 9.39
N GLU A 66 5.76 -7.78 9.71
CA GLU A 66 4.65 -8.72 9.53
C GLU A 66 4.50 -9.13 8.04
N ARG A 67 4.78 -8.20 7.12
CA ARG A 67 4.67 -8.40 5.65
C ARG A 67 5.96 -8.87 4.98
N LEU A 68 7.12 -8.80 5.64
CA LEU A 68 8.44 -9.18 5.09
C LEU A 68 8.70 -10.69 5.11
N HIS A 69 7.65 -11.49 4.95
CA HIS A 69 7.74 -12.93 4.87
C HIS A 69 7.53 -13.37 3.42
N ALA A 70 8.43 -14.20 2.90
CA ALA A 70 8.22 -14.80 1.59
C ALA A 70 7.00 -15.73 1.64
N GLY A 71 5.99 -15.47 0.82
CA GLY A 71 4.80 -16.31 0.71
C GLY A 71 3.53 -15.54 0.34
N ILE A 72 2.42 -16.26 0.27
CA ILE A 72 1.07 -15.70 0.15
C ILE A 72 0.51 -15.59 1.57
N GLN A 73 0.15 -14.39 1.99
CA GLN A 73 -0.45 -14.14 3.30
C GLN A 73 -1.79 -13.43 3.15
N TYR A 74 -2.79 -13.93 3.86
CA TYR A 74 -4.11 -13.31 3.94
C TYR A 74 -4.11 -12.21 4.98
N TRP A 75 -4.87 -11.15 4.71
CA TRP A 75 -4.98 -10.00 5.61
C TRP A 75 -5.46 -10.33 7.02
N GLU A 76 -6.26 -11.39 7.18
CA GLU A 76 -6.77 -11.86 8.47
C GLU A 76 -5.68 -12.39 9.41
N ASN A 77 -4.51 -12.73 8.88
CA ASN A 77 -3.38 -13.27 9.63
C ASN A 77 -2.46 -12.19 10.21
N TYR A 78 -2.68 -10.91 9.89
CA TYR A 78 -1.93 -9.80 10.47
C TYR A 78 -2.52 -9.33 11.80
N SER A 79 -1.79 -8.46 12.49
CA SER A 79 -2.20 -7.91 13.78
C SER A 79 -3.53 -7.12 13.72
N ASP A 80 -4.11 -6.88 14.90
CA ASP A 80 -5.40 -6.17 15.02
C ASP A 80 -5.38 -4.74 14.45
N SER A 81 -4.21 -4.11 14.30
CA SER A 81 -4.08 -2.81 13.61
C SER A 81 -4.53 -2.92 12.15
N TYR A 82 -4.06 -3.94 11.43
CA TYR A 82 -4.47 -4.19 10.04
C TYR A 82 -5.96 -4.49 9.94
N ARG A 83 -6.51 -5.31 10.85
CA ARG A 83 -7.96 -5.61 10.89
C ARG A 83 -8.80 -4.36 11.10
N LYS A 84 -8.37 -3.44 12.00
CA LYS A 84 -9.04 -2.15 12.22
C LYS A 84 -9.05 -1.30 10.95
N ILE A 85 -7.92 -1.20 10.25
CA ILE A 85 -7.82 -0.41 9.01
C ILE A 85 -8.69 -1.02 7.90
N LEU A 86 -8.64 -2.34 7.71
CA LEU A 86 -9.50 -3.05 6.76
C LEU A 86 -10.99 -2.85 7.05
N SER A 87 -11.38 -2.85 8.33
CA SER A 87 -12.77 -2.56 8.68
C SER A 87 -13.19 -1.15 8.22
N LYS A 88 -12.34 -0.12 8.45
CA LYS A 88 -12.57 1.26 7.99
C LYS A 88 -12.73 1.35 6.46
N LEU A 89 -11.94 0.58 5.72
CA LEU A 89 -12.00 0.55 4.25
C LEU A 89 -13.23 -0.20 3.73
N ASN A 90 -13.60 -1.32 4.34
CA ASN A 90 -14.82 -2.06 3.99
C ASN A 90 -16.10 -1.26 4.28
N PHE A 91 -16.08 -0.34 5.25
CA PHE A 91 -17.18 0.62 5.44
C PHE A 91 -17.32 1.62 4.28
N LYS A 92 -16.24 1.94 3.54
CA LYS A 92 -16.32 2.78 2.33
C LYS A 92 -16.90 2.03 1.13
N ASN A 93 -16.73 0.71 1.05
CA ASN A 93 -17.23 -0.14 -0.05
C ASN A 93 -18.70 -0.59 0.11
N LYS A 94 -19.37 -0.23 1.21
CA LYS A 94 -20.82 -0.37 1.39
C LYS A 94 -21.51 0.97 1.09
N LYS A 95 -21.58 1.37 -0.18
CA LYS A 95 -22.49 2.39 -0.67
C LYS A 95 -23.08 1.97 -2.01
#